data_AF-A0A5N7Z5H9-F1
#
_entry.id   AF-A0A5N7Z5H9-F1
#
_cell.length_a   1.000
_cell.length_b   1.000
_cell.length_c   1.000
_cell.angle_alpha   90.00
_cell.angle_beta   90.00
_cell.angle_gamma   90.00
#
_symmetry.space_group_name_H-M   'P 1'
#
loop_
_entity.id
_entity.type
_entity.pdbx_description
1 polymer ?
#
loop_
_entity_poly.entity_id
_entity_poly.type
_entity_poly.pdbx_seq_one_letter_code
_entity_poly.pdbx_strand_id
1 'polypeptide(L)'
;MIPDIHHFIDANGTKITIEKETSDYLPDYLFETYSENDIIIHKKTYINGELSNISFYAYSEADIDRLVHAENGTVAITFMYHQNTYKVTENLTYIDHLLTDKRITVEDANTNIICYKKYEPKDGLLTCVLTDKSYYKDNVNIYDFEYYPDGSCFMITSVQTYQEDIFAWDIGTDATNFTWNGFEYYQNAEPLIP
;
A
#
# COMPACT_ATOMS: atom_id res chain seq x y z
N MET A 1 -9.79 -21.67 14.83
CA MET A 1 -10.26 -20.92 16.00
C MET A 1 -11.66 -20.39 15.70
N ILE A 2 -12.55 -20.26 16.69
CA ILE A 2 -13.89 -19.68 16.49
C ILE A 2 -13.82 -18.25 17.05
N PRO A 3 -14.04 -17.20 16.23
CA PRO A 3 -14.05 -15.83 16.72
C PRO A 3 -15.20 -15.64 17.73
N ASP A 4 -14.98 -14.80 18.73
CA ASP A 4 -16.03 -14.38 19.65
C ASP A 4 -16.80 -13.21 19.02
N ILE A 5 -18.08 -13.44 18.70
CA ILE A 5 -18.90 -12.52 17.90
C ILE A 5 -20.02 -11.95 18.77
N HIS A 6 -20.06 -10.64 18.88
CA HIS A 6 -21.10 -9.89 19.57
C HIS A 6 -21.93 -9.09 18.57
N HIS A 7 -23.26 -9.18 18.67
CA HIS A 7 -24.19 -8.42 17.86
C HIS A 7 -25.07 -7.53 18.74
N PHE A 8 -25.28 -6.29 18.31
CA PHE A 8 -26.25 -5.39 18.91
C PHE A 8 -26.91 -4.51 17.85
N ILE A 9 -28.09 -3.99 18.18
CA ILE A 9 -28.81 -3.01 17.36
C ILE A 9 -28.73 -1.67 18.08
N ASP A 10 -28.25 -0.63 17.41
CA ASP A 10 -28.20 0.72 17.98
C ASP A 10 -29.60 1.39 18.03
N ALA A 11 -29.68 2.59 18.59
CA ALA A 11 -30.94 3.34 18.70
C ALA A 11 -31.56 3.71 17.33
N ASN A 12 -30.79 3.65 16.25
CA ASN A 12 -31.22 3.96 14.88
C ASN A 12 -31.60 2.70 14.08
N GLY A 13 -31.50 1.51 14.67
CA GLY A 13 -31.77 0.25 13.99
C GLY A 13 -30.57 -0.31 13.21
N THR A 14 -29.38 0.28 13.36
CA THR A 14 -28.15 -0.20 12.73
C THR A 14 -27.67 -1.46 13.43
N LYS A 15 -27.39 -2.52 12.66
CA LYS A 15 -26.75 -3.72 13.18
C LYS A 15 -25.26 -3.45 13.37
N ILE A 16 -24.77 -3.58 14.59
CA ILE A 16 -23.35 -3.53 14.90
C ILE A 16 -22.87 -4.93 15.24
N THR A 17 -21.78 -5.33 14.61
CA THR A 17 -21.09 -6.59 14.88
C THR A 17 -19.68 -6.28 15.35
N ILE A 18 -19.27 -6.89 16.46
CA ILE A 18 -17.89 -6.88 16.94
C ILE A 18 -17.39 -8.32 16.93
N GLU A 19 -16.37 -8.59 16.13
CA GLU A 19 -15.70 -9.88 16.05
C GLU A 19 -14.34 -9.79 16.73
N LYS A 20 -14.08 -10.67 17.70
CA LYS A 20 -12.80 -10.75 18.41
C LYS A 20 -12.04 -11.99 18.00
N GLU A 21 -10.79 -11.81 17.60
CA GLU A 21 -9.89 -12.87 17.15
C GLU A 21 -8.52 -12.75 17.82
N THR A 22 -7.99 -13.87 18.31
CA THR A 22 -6.59 -14.01 18.72
C THR A 22 -5.82 -14.82 17.69
N SER A 23 -4.50 -14.60 17.56
CA SER A 23 -3.67 -15.37 16.64
C SER A 23 -2.91 -16.47 17.36
N ASP A 24 -2.95 -17.70 16.86
CA ASP A 24 -2.12 -18.80 17.36
C ASP A 24 -0.61 -18.55 17.13
N TYR A 25 -0.26 -17.72 16.14
CA TYR A 25 1.12 -17.37 15.80
C TYR A 25 1.61 -16.11 16.52
N LEU A 26 0.68 -15.24 16.92
CA LEU A 26 0.94 -13.99 17.62
C LEU A 26 0.08 -13.96 18.89
N PRO A 27 0.43 -14.74 19.92
CA PRO A 27 -0.43 -14.96 21.09
C PRO A 27 -0.70 -13.69 21.90
N ASP A 28 0.17 -12.69 21.77
CA ASP A 28 0.03 -11.40 22.42
C ASP A 28 -0.92 -10.44 21.67
N TYR A 29 -1.43 -10.85 20.50
CA TYR A 29 -2.28 -10.03 19.64
C TYR A 29 -3.76 -10.40 19.82
N LEU A 30 -4.56 -9.36 20.00
CA LEU A 30 -6.02 -9.41 19.93
C LEU A 30 -6.49 -8.43 18.85
N PHE A 31 -7.36 -8.91 17.98
CA PHE A 31 -8.01 -8.11 16.96
C PHE A 31 -9.49 -7.96 17.28
N GLU A 32 -9.99 -6.73 17.20
CA GLU A 32 -11.43 -6.44 17.24
C GLU A 32 -11.86 -5.80 15.93
N THR A 33 -12.71 -6.49 15.16
CA THR A 33 -13.28 -5.98 13.91
C THR A 33 -14.67 -5.46 14.17
N TYR A 34 -14.91 -4.19 13.85
CA TYR A 34 -16.19 -3.52 14.00
C TYR A 34 -16.86 -3.41 12.63
N SER A 35 -18.13 -3.81 12.55
CA SER A 35 -18.92 -3.74 11.33
C SER A 35 -20.29 -3.13 11.57
N GLU A 36 -20.76 -2.30 10.64
CA GLU A 36 -22.11 -1.75 10.58
C GLU A 36 -22.86 -2.35 9.39
N ASN A 37 -24.01 -2.99 9.65
CA ASN A 37 -24.80 -3.69 8.62
C ASN A 37 -23.94 -4.61 7.75
N ASP A 38 -23.03 -5.35 8.39
CA ASP A 38 -22.09 -6.30 7.76
C ASP A 38 -21.01 -5.64 6.88
N ILE A 39 -20.82 -4.31 6.99
CA ILE A 39 -19.72 -3.57 6.37
C ILE A 39 -18.69 -3.24 7.45
N ILE A 40 -17.44 -3.67 7.27
CA ILE A 40 -16.34 -3.36 8.19
C ILE A 40 -16.10 -1.86 8.20
N ILE A 41 -16.19 -1.24 9.37
CA ILE A 41 -15.92 0.19 9.57
C ILE A 41 -14.49 0.44 10.07
N HIS A 42 -13.99 -0.38 10.99
CA HIS A 42 -12.62 -0.31 11.48
C HIS A 42 -12.20 -1.59 12.18
N LYS A 43 -10.89 -1.72 12.40
CA LYS A 43 -10.28 -2.80 13.16
C LYS A 43 -9.39 -2.21 14.24
N LYS A 44 -9.51 -2.67 15.48
CA LYS A 44 -8.57 -2.36 16.56
C LYS A 44 -7.61 -3.51 16.74
N THR A 45 -6.34 -3.20 16.89
CA THR A 45 -5.29 -4.17 17.19
C THR A 45 -4.74 -3.87 18.57
N TYR A 46 -4.79 -4.85 19.46
CA TYR A 46 -4.19 -4.79 20.78
C TYR A 46 -2.98 -5.72 20.83
N ILE A 47 -1.90 -5.26 21.45
CA ILE A 47 -0.68 -6.04 21.70
C ILE A 47 -0.43 -6.00 23.20
N ASN A 48 -0.27 -7.16 23.84
CA ASN A 48 -0.13 -7.28 25.30
C ASN A 48 -1.29 -6.62 26.09
N GLY A 49 -2.48 -6.59 25.50
CA GLY A 49 -3.67 -5.96 26.10
C GLY A 49 -3.76 -4.44 25.95
N GLU A 50 -2.75 -3.80 25.35
CA GLU A 50 -2.76 -2.36 25.06
C GLU A 50 -3.15 -2.09 23.62
N LEU A 51 -3.94 -1.03 23.38
CA LEU A 51 -4.31 -0.63 22.01
C LEU A 51 -3.06 -0.17 21.26
N SER A 52 -2.68 -0.93 20.24
CA SER A 52 -1.50 -0.64 19.41
C SER A 52 -1.86 0.24 18.21
N ASN A 53 -2.96 -0.07 17.52
CA ASN A 53 -3.44 0.73 16.38
C ASN A 53 -4.95 0.56 16.13
N ILE A 54 -5.49 1.52 15.39
CA ILE A 54 -6.82 1.42 14.76
C ILE A 54 -6.65 1.55 13.24
N SER A 55 -7.18 0.58 12.49
CA SER A 55 -7.17 0.58 11.02
C SER A 55 -8.56 0.90 10.46
N PHE A 56 -8.61 1.80 9.49
CA PHE A 56 -9.83 2.20 8.79
C PHE A 56 -9.72 1.97 7.28
N TYR A 57 -10.88 1.78 6.64
CA TYR A 57 -11.03 1.98 5.20
C TYR A 57 -11.62 3.36 4.95
N ALA A 58 -10.95 4.18 4.14
CA ALA A 58 -11.48 5.45 3.67
C ALA A 58 -12.11 5.28 2.29
N TYR A 59 -13.22 5.98 2.03
CA TYR A 59 -13.92 5.96 0.75
C TYR A 59 -13.84 7.29 0.00
N SER A 60 -13.26 8.31 0.63
CA SER A 60 -13.00 9.64 0.06
C SER A 60 -11.84 10.31 0.80
N GLU A 61 -11.23 11.34 0.19
CA GLU A 61 -10.21 12.14 0.87
C GLU A 61 -10.77 12.83 2.13
N ALA A 62 -12.03 13.29 2.09
CA ALA A 62 -12.70 13.89 3.24
C ALA A 62 -12.87 12.90 4.41
N ASP A 63 -12.99 11.59 4.13
CA ASP A 63 -13.00 10.58 5.19
C ASP A 63 -11.66 10.49 5.90
N ILE A 64 -10.54 10.65 5.18
CA ILE A 64 -9.20 10.54 5.76
C ILE A 64 -9.02 11.59 6.87
N ASP A 65 -9.36 12.85 6.60
CA ASP A 65 -9.28 13.95 7.56
C ASP A 65 -10.13 13.68 8.82
N ARG A 66 -11.32 13.10 8.65
CA ARG A 66 -12.18 12.74 9.79
C ARG A 66 -11.59 11.58 10.59
N LEU A 67 -11.08 10.55 9.90
CA LEU A 67 -10.61 9.31 10.50
C LEU A 67 -9.28 9.49 11.23
N VAL A 68 -8.40 10.37 10.74
CA VAL A 68 -7.10 10.64 11.38
C VAL A 68 -7.24 11.21 12.79
N HIS A 69 -8.36 11.88 13.06
CA HIS A 69 -8.69 12.47 14.36
C HIS A 69 -9.66 11.63 15.20
N ALA A 70 -9.93 10.40 14.79
CA ALA A 70 -10.86 9.52 15.51
C ALA A 70 -10.33 9.09 16.89
N GLU A 71 -9.01 8.96 17.05
CA GLU A 71 -8.35 8.55 18.29
C GLU A 71 -6.92 9.12 18.37
N ASN A 72 -6.37 9.22 19.57
CA ASN A 72 -4.93 9.49 19.78
C ASN A 72 -4.11 8.20 19.58
N GLY A 73 -2.81 8.32 19.26
CA GLY A 73 -1.94 7.17 18.99
C GLY A 73 -1.84 6.81 17.51
N THR A 74 -1.73 5.51 17.21
CA THR A 74 -1.49 5.03 15.83
C THR A 74 -2.79 4.77 15.08
N VAL A 75 -2.99 5.47 13.96
CA VAL A 75 -4.11 5.29 13.04
C VAL A 75 -3.59 4.86 11.67
N ALA A 76 -4.06 3.73 11.17
CA ALA A 76 -3.79 3.25 9.82
C ALA A 76 -5.03 3.45 8.94
N ILE A 77 -4.86 3.98 7.73
CA ILE A 77 -5.94 4.22 6.78
C ILE A 77 -5.57 3.59 5.44
N THR A 78 -6.44 2.72 4.94
CA THR A 78 -6.37 2.22 3.57
C THR A 78 -7.39 2.97 2.72
N PHE A 79 -6.91 3.70 1.72
CA PHE A 79 -7.73 4.43 0.75
C PHE A 79 -7.53 3.81 -0.64
N MET A 80 -8.60 3.38 -1.28
CA MET A 80 -8.53 2.79 -2.62
C MET A 80 -9.39 3.58 -3.60
N TYR A 81 -8.86 3.82 -4.79
CA TYR A 81 -9.59 4.45 -5.88
C TYR A 81 -9.13 3.91 -7.24
N HIS A 82 -9.92 4.20 -8.26
CA HIS A 82 -9.57 3.86 -9.64
C HIS A 82 -9.21 5.12 -10.42
N GLN A 83 -8.10 5.04 -11.16
CA GLN A 83 -7.72 6.03 -12.16
C GLN A 83 -7.59 5.32 -13.50
N ASN A 84 -8.57 5.54 -14.39
CA ASN A 84 -8.75 4.75 -15.61
C ASN A 84 -8.88 3.25 -15.28
N THR A 85 -8.06 2.40 -15.90
CA THR A 85 -8.05 0.95 -15.68
C THR A 85 -7.18 0.53 -14.49
N TYR A 86 -6.50 1.48 -13.83
CA TYR A 86 -5.60 1.19 -12.72
C TYR A 86 -6.33 1.33 -11.39
N LYS A 87 -6.04 0.40 -10.48
CA LYS A 87 -6.46 0.48 -9.09
C LYS A 87 -5.29 1.02 -8.28
N VAL A 88 -5.51 2.13 -7.57
CA VAL A 88 -4.51 2.74 -6.69
C VAL A 88 -4.94 2.49 -5.25
N THR A 89 -4.02 1.95 -4.45
CA THR A 89 -4.21 1.74 -3.02
C THR A 89 -3.17 2.53 -2.26
N GLU A 90 -3.62 3.49 -1.45
CA GLU A 90 -2.81 4.24 -0.52
C GLU A 90 -2.99 3.69 0.89
N ASN A 91 -1.89 3.30 1.54
CA ASN A 91 -1.86 2.96 2.94
C ASN A 91 -1.14 4.08 3.69
N LEU A 92 -1.85 4.73 4.60
CA LEU A 92 -1.40 5.89 5.34
C LEU A 92 -1.33 5.52 6.82
N THR A 93 -0.18 5.75 7.46
CA THR A 93 -0.03 5.55 8.91
C THR A 93 0.23 6.87 9.58
N TYR A 94 -0.59 7.20 10.56
CA TYR A 94 -0.48 8.39 11.36
C TYR A 94 -0.14 8.01 12.80
N ILE A 95 0.76 8.76 13.43
CA ILE A 95 1.05 8.70 14.85
C ILE A 95 0.76 10.07 15.42
N ASP A 96 -0.18 10.14 16.37
CA ASP A 96 -0.62 11.40 16.98
C ASP A 96 -1.01 12.45 15.92
N HIS A 97 -1.77 12.00 14.92
CA HIS A 97 -2.27 12.76 13.78
C HIS A 97 -1.22 13.24 12.77
N LEU A 98 0.05 12.87 12.93
CA LEU A 98 1.11 13.17 11.96
C LEU A 98 1.32 11.98 11.02
N LEU A 99 1.34 12.21 9.70
CA LEU A 99 1.59 11.16 8.71
C LEU A 99 3.05 10.69 8.81
N THR A 100 3.25 9.44 9.25
CA THR A 100 4.58 8.86 9.51
C THR A 100 4.98 7.75 8.55
N ASP A 101 4.07 7.22 7.74
CA ASP A 101 4.37 6.28 6.66
C ASP A 101 3.27 6.41 5.60
N LYS A 102 3.66 6.44 4.32
CA LYS A 102 2.72 6.34 3.20
C LYS A 102 3.24 5.33 2.22
N ARG A 103 2.38 4.40 1.82
CA ARG A 103 2.66 3.43 0.75
C ARG A 103 1.62 3.54 -0.32
N ILE A 104 2.05 3.51 -1.57
CA ILE A 104 1.17 3.49 -2.73
C ILE A 104 1.45 2.21 -3.48
N THR A 105 0.40 1.47 -3.80
CA THR A 105 0.45 0.34 -4.72
C THR A 105 -0.48 0.61 -5.88
N VAL A 106 0.01 0.41 -7.10
CA VAL A 106 -0.77 0.53 -8.33
C VAL A 106 -0.89 -0.83 -8.98
N GLU A 107 -2.12 -1.28 -9.17
CA GLU A 107 -2.45 -2.52 -9.87
C GLU A 107 -3.01 -2.20 -11.26
N ASP A 108 -2.62 -2.97 -12.28
CA ASP A 108 -3.23 -2.93 -13.60
C ASP A 108 -4.59 -3.67 -13.64
N ALA A 109 -5.22 -3.71 -14.82
CA ALA A 109 -6.52 -4.38 -15.02
C ALA A 109 -6.48 -5.91 -14.77
N ASN A 110 -5.28 -6.52 -14.77
CA ASN A 110 -5.06 -7.92 -14.51
C ASN A 110 -4.61 -8.18 -13.07
N THR A 111 -4.70 -7.18 -12.18
CA THR A 111 -4.25 -7.24 -10.78
C THR A 111 -2.73 -7.38 -10.60
N ASN A 112 -1.94 -7.13 -11.64
CA ASN A 112 -0.49 -7.09 -11.53
C ASN A 112 -0.08 -5.78 -10.84
N ILE A 113 0.80 -5.86 -9.84
CA ILE A 113 1.35 -4.68 -9.18
C ILE A 113 2.42 -4.07 -10.09
N ILE A 114 2.12 -2.95 -10.72
CA ILE A 114 3.01 -2.30 -11.70
C ILE A 114 3.85 -1.17 -11.10
N CYS A 115 3.45 -0.65 -9.95
CA CYS A 115 4.19 0.36 -9.21
C CYS A 115 3.97 0.21 -7.71
N TYR A 116 5.05 0.31 -6.95
CA TYR A 116 5.05 0.47 -5.51
C TYR A 116 5.87 1.71 -5.15
N LYS A 117 5.36 2.52 -4.23
CA LYS A 117 6.10 3.62 -3.62
C LYS A 117 6.00 3.58 -2.11
N LYS A 118 7.10 3.91 -1.44
CA LYS A 118 7.15 4.13 0.00
C LYS A 118 7.67 5.53 0.29
N TYR A 119 6.99 6.19 1.22
CA TYR A 119 7.39 7.47 1.75
C TYR A 119 7.54 7.39 3.27
N GLU A 120 8.57 8.05 3.77
CA GLU A 120 8.90 8.13 5.19
C GLU A 120 9.24 9.59 5.57
N PRO A 121 9.01 10.00 6.82
CA PRO A 121 9.45 11.30 7.32
C PRO A 121 10.96 11.41 7.30
N LYS A 122 11.45 12.44 6.61
CA LYS A 122 12.86 12.86 6.60
C LYS A 122 12.90 14.37 6.75
N ASP A 123 13.61 14.84 7.79
CA ASP A 123 13.74 16.27 8.10
C ASP A 123 12.38 17.01 8.23
N GLY A 124 11.36 16.31 8.74
CA GLY A 124 10.00 16.86 8.91
C GLY A 124 9.14 16.86 7.64
N LEU A 125 9.65 16.34 6.53
CA LEU A 125 8.92 16.20 5.26
C LEU A 125 8.75 14.73 4.89
N LEU A 126 7.57 14.38 4.41
CA LEU A 126 7.32 13.04 3.88
C LEU A 126 8.05 12.89 2.54
N THR A 127 9.09 12.06 2.51
CA THR A 127 10.01 11.90 1.38
C THR A 127 9.87 10.51 0.80
N CYS A 128 9.83 10.40 -0.54
CA CYS A 128 9.86 9.10 -1.21
C CYS A 128 11.23 8.45 -0.96
N VAL A 129 11.23 7.28 -0.33
CA VAL A 129 12.46 6.52 0.00
C VAL A 129 12.65 5.30 -0.88
N LEU A 130 11.58 4.85 -1.55
CA LEU A 130 11.60 3.70 -2.43
C LEU A 130 10.53 3.87 -3.51
N THR A 131 10.92 3.58 -4.75
CA THR A 131 9.99 3.35 -5.85
C THR A 131 10.47 2.11 -6.56
N ASP A 132 9.55 1.18 -6.83
CA ASP A 132 9.78 0.04 -7.69
C ASP A 132 8.66 0.02 -8.74
N LYS A 133 9.01 -0.33 -9.97
CA LYS A 133 8.02 -0.58 -11.02
C LYS A 133 8.27 -1.93 -11.66
N SER A 134 7.20 -2.57 -12.10
CA SER A 134 7.28 -3.90 -12.72
C SER A 134 6.59 -3.87 -14.07
N TYR A 135 7.22 -4.50 -15.06
CA TYR A 135 6.66 -4.67 -16.39
C TYR A 135 6.22 -6.12 -16.60
N TYR A 136 4.95 -6.26 -16.98
CA TYR A 136 4.34 -7.54 -17.25
C TYR A 136 4.06 -7.70 -18.74
N LYS A 137 4.35 -8.90 -19.26
CA LYS A 137 3.92 -9.33 -20.59
C LYS A 137 3.15 -10.63 -20.46
N ASP A 138 1.92 -10.66 -20.97
CA ASP A 138 1.03 -11.82 -20.88
C ASP A 138 0.85 -12.33 -19.42
N ASN A 139 0.73 -11.38 -18.47
CA ASN A 139 0.65 -11.63 -17.01
C ASN A 139 1.89 -12.29 -16.39
N VAL A 140 3.03 -12.23 -17.06
CA VAL A 140 4.32 -12.68 -16.53
C VAL A 140 5.17 -11.44 -16.25
N ASN A 141 5.68 -11.30 -15.02
CA ASN A 141 6.64 -10.25 -14.69
C ASN A 141 7.94 -10.51 -15.45
N ILE A 142 8.33 -9.60 -16.34
CA ILE A 142 9.54 -9.70 -17.16
C ILE A 142 10.67 -8.86 -16.57
N TYR A 143 10.36 -7.63 -16.12
CA TYR A 143 11.35 -6.68 -15.64
C TYR A 143 10.88 -5.98 -14.37
N ASP A 144 11.77 -5.86 -13.41
CA ASP A 144 11.64 -4.94 -12.27
C ASP A 144 12.60 -3.77 -12.45
N PHE A 145 12.14 -2.56 -12.16
CA PHE A 145 12.87 -1.30 -12.34
C PHE A 145 13.07 -0.63 -10.99
N GLU A 146 14.32 -0.36 -10.67
CA GLU A 146 14.74 0.36 -9.46
C GLU A 146 15.19 1.78 -9.82
N TYR A 147 15.03 2.71 -8.87
CA TYR A 147 15.23 4.14 -9.11
C TYR A 147 16.19 4.76 -8.11
N TYR A 148 16.94 5.75 -8.58
CA TYR A 148 17.66 6.67 -7.73
C TYR A 148 16.72 7.60 -6.96
N PRO A 149 17.21 8.24 -5.88
CA PRO A 149 16.44 9.23 -5.14
C PRO A 149 15.97 10.45 -5.97
N ASP A 150 16.65 10.76 -7.08
CA ASP A 150 16.22 11.82 -8.01
C ASP A 150 15.11 11.38 -8.97
N GLY A 151 14.72 10.11 -8.91
CA GLY A 151 13.67 9.51 -9.71
C GLY A 151 14.13 8.94 -11.05
N SER A 152 15.41 9.03 -11.41
CA SER A 152 15.93 8.37 -12.62
C SER A 152 16.07 6.86 -12.40
N CYS A 153 15.77 6.04 -13.43
CA CYS A 153 15.98 4.60 -13.35
C CYS A 153 17.48 4.32 -13.16
N PHE A 154 17.80 3.43 -12.21
CA PHE A 154 19.16 3.00 -11.89
C PHE A 154 19.45 1.64 -12.55
N MET A 155 18.56 0.68 -12.32
CA MET A 155 18.79 -0.73 -12.66
C MET A 155 17.48 -1.40 -13.09
N ILE A 156 17.59 -2.33 -14.02
CA ILE A 156 16.50 -3.16 -14.52
C ILE A 156 16.89 -4.62 -14.31
N THR A 157 16.12 -5.34 -13.51
CA THR A 157 16.32 -6.75 -13.21
C THR A 157 15.43 -7.59 -14.12
N SER A 158 16.03 -8.50 -14.90
CA SER A 158 15.27 -9.49 -15.68
C SER A 158 14.80 -10.62 -14.78
N VAL A 159 13.49 -10.76 -14.59
CA VAL A 159 12.92 -11.71 -13.62
C VAL A 159 12.81 -13.14 -14.19
N GLN A 160 12.60 -13.28 -15.50
CA GLN A 160 12.36 -14.59 -16.14
C GLN A 160 13.60 -15.24 -16.74
N THR A 161 14.55 -14.43 -17.21
CA THR A 161 15.80 -14.93 -17.76
C THR A 161 16.91 -14.65 -16.78
N TYR A 162 17.76 -15.65 -16.49
CA TYR A 162 19.07 -15.44 -15.86
C TYR A 162 19.97 -14.67 -16.83
N GLN A 163 19.62 -13.41 -17.06
CA GLN A 163 20.44 -12.41 -17.72
C GLN A 163 21.04 -11.53 -16.62
N GLU A 164 22.18 -10.93 -16.94
CA GLU A 164 22.78 -9.94 -16.06
C GLU A 164 21.84 -8.73 -15.94
N ASP A 165 21.86 -8.09 -14.78
CA ASP A 165 21.10 -6.86 -14.54
C ASP A 165 21.51 -5.79 -15.54
N ILE A 166 20.54 -5.00 -16.00
CA ILE A 166 20.77 -3.94 -16.97
C ILE A 166 20.85 -2.62 -16.22
N PHE A 167 22.01 -1.98 -16.21
CA PHE A 167 22.13 -0.63 -15.68
C PHE A 167 21.60 0.40 -16.69
N ALA A 168 20.86 1.38 -16.19
CA ALA A 168 20.19 2.35 -17.04
C ALA A 168 21.15 3.19 -17.90
N TRP A 169 22.37 3.46 -17.41
CA TRP A 169 23.40 4.19 -18.15
C TRP A 169 24.04 3.39 -19.29
N ASP A 170 23.90 2.06 -19.29
CA ASP A 170 24.44 1.20 -20.36
C ASP A 170 23.49 1.15 -21.57
N ILE A 171 22.24 1.57 -21.41
CA ILE A 171 21.21 1.56 -22.47
C ILE A 171 21.59 2.55 -23.57
N GLY A 172 21.63 2.07 -24.82
CA GLY A 172 22.09 2.84 -25.98
C GLY A 172 23.60 2.69 -26.27
N THR A 173 24.30 1.86 -25.50
CA THR A 173 25.66 1.40 -25.78
C THR A 173 25.66 -0.07 -26.23
N ASP A 174 26.82 -0.59 -26.63
CA ASP A 174 26.97 -2.01 -27.01
C ASP A 174 26.92 -2.99 -25.81
N ALA A 175 26.83 -2.48 -24.57
CA ALA A 175 26.81 -3.31 -23.36
C ALA A 175 25.48 -4.03 -23.13
N THR A 176 24.37 -3.54 -23.70
CA THR A 176 23.05 -4.17 -23.59
C THR A 176 22.23 -4.01 -24.87
N ASN A 177 21.41 -5.00 -25.19
CA ASN A 177 20.44 -4.92 -26.27
C ASN A 177 19.09 -4.33 -25.84
N PHE A 178 18.92 -4.02 -24.54
CA PHE A 178 17.72 -3.37 -24.05
C PHE A 178 17.62 -1.94 -24.60
N THR A 179 16.40 -1.52 -24.90
CA THR A 179 16.08 -0.19 -25.42
C THR A 179 14.86 0.35 -24.70
N TRP A 180 14.85 1.66 -24.46
CA TRP A 180 13.72 2.35 -23.87
C TRP A 180 12.47 2.44 -24.75
N ASN A 181 12.56 2.14 -26.05
CA ASN A 181 11.40 2.15 -26.95
C ASN A 181 10.34 1.15 -26.47
N GLY A 182 9.15 1.65 -26.11
CA GLY A 182 8.08 0.86 -25.49
C GLY A 182 8.18 0.71 -23.97
N PHE A 183 9.16 1.35 -23.34
CA PHE A 183 9.41 1.37 -21.89
C PHE A 183 9.60 2.80 -21.35
N GLU A 184 9.11 3.83 -22.06
CA GLU A 184 9.31 5.24 -21.72
C GLU A 184 8.78 5.58 -20.31
N TYR A 185 7.65 4.99 -19.94
CA TYR A 185 7.06 5.09 -18.59
C TYR A 185 8.02 4.67 -17.46
N TYR A 186 8.91 3.72 -17.74
CA TYR A 186 9.81 3.14 -16.74
C TYR A 186 11.13 3.89 -16.61
N GLN A 187 11.41 4.87 -17.47
CA GLN A 187 12.63 5.68 -17.38
C GLN A 187 12.72 6.47 -16.09
N ASN A 188 11.56 6.85 -15.53
CA ASN A 188 11.47 7.67 -14.33
C ASN A 188 10.51 7.06 -13.31
N ALA A 189 10.76 7.34 -12.02
CA ALA A 189 9.93 6.93 -10.90
C ALA A 189 8.52 7.55 -10.95
N GLU A 190 8.37 8.68 -11.64
CA GLU A 190 7.09 9.30 -11.96
C GLU A 190 6.83 9.24 -13.47
N PRO A 191 5.57 9.15 -13.93
CA PRO A 191 4.33 9.09 -13.13
C PRO A 191 4.11 7.75 -12.42
N LEU A 192 3.10 7.66 -11.53
CA LEU A 192 2.64 6.42 -10.87
C LEU A 192 1.94 5.42 -11.79
N ILE A 193 1.33 5.93 -12.86
CA ILE A 193 0.59 5.18 -13.87
C ILE A 193 1.14 5.54 -15.26
N PRO A 194 1.18 4.59 -16.22
CA PRO A 194 1.58 4.84 -17.60
C PRO A 194 0.77 5.94 -18.31
#